data_AF-A0A2D7DW64-F1
#
_entry.id   AF-A0A2D7DW64-F1
#
_cell.length_a   1.000
_cell.length_b   1.000
_cell.length_c   1.000
_cell.angle_alpha   90.00
_cell.angle_beta   90.00
_cell.angle_gamma   90.00
#
_symmetry.space_group_name_H-M   'P 1'
#
loop_
_entity.id
_entity.type
_entity.pdbx_description
1 polymer ?
#
loop_
_entity_poly.entity_id
_entity_poly.type
_entity_poly.pdbx_seq_one_letter_code
_entity_poly.pdbx_strand_id
1 'polypeptide(L)'
;MKKRKISLLLLFIFFFPLEVDSVGRKYEPEEGTFDRRKRIEIRPLCRLVKETIVPDDVICEYQSQKKGEKNKEIYLGAPGNTCQKQIVCPKK
;
A
#
# COMPACT_ATOMS: atom_id res chain seq x y z
N MET A 1 59.59 -36.00 21.54
CA MET A 1 58.52 -35.34 20.74
C MET A 1 57.15 -35.83 21.19
N LYS A 2 56.38 -35.01 21.92
CA LYS A 2 55.02 -35.34 22.35
C LYS A 2 54.06 -35.19 21.16
N LYS A 3 53.56 -36.31 20.62
CA LYS A 3 52.52 -36.31 19.57
C LYS A 3 51.24 -35.73 20.18
N ARG A 4 50.86 -34.50 19.80
CA ARG A 4 49.56 -33.92 20.14
C ARG A 4 48.49 -34.77 19.43
N LYS A 5 47.78 -35.61 20.18
CA LYS A 5 46.60 -36.32 19.67
C LYS A 5 45.50 -35.27 19.49
N ILE A 6 45.43 -34.67 18.31
CA ILE A 6 44.29 -33.84 17.92
C ILE A 6 43.07 -34.77 17.96
N SER A 7 42.17 -34.50 18.90
CA SER A 7 40.95 -35.28 19.07
C SER A 7 40.16 -35.21 17.78
N LEU A 8 40.06 -36.33 17.04
CA LEU A 8 39.29 -36.46 15.80
C LEU A 8 37.84 -35.96 15.97
N LEU A 9 37.34 -35.97 17.21
CA LEU A 9 36.03 -35.48 17.60
C LEU A 9 35.82 -33.97 17.30
N LEU A 10 36.88 -33.15 17.38
CA LEU A 10 36.82 -31.73 17.02
C LEU A 10 36.69 -31.51 15.51
N LEU A 11 37.15 -32.45 14.68
CA LEU A 11 37.10 -32.34 13.23
C LEU A 11 35.68 -32.60 12.70
N PHE A 12 34.92 -33.46 13.37
CA PHE A 12 33.52 -33.76 13.02
C PHE A 12 32.59 -32.55 13.19
N ILE A 13 32.85 -31.68 14.16
CA ILE A 13 32.00 -30.50 14.44
C ILE A 13 32.10 -29.47 13.31
N PHE A 14 33.26 -29.36 12.63
CA PHE A 14 33.43 -28.42 11.53
C PHE A 14 32.89 -28.93 10.18
N PHE A 15 32.74 -30.25 10.01
CA PHE A 15 32.33 -30.85 8.72
C PHE A 15 30.82 -31.08 8.58
N PHE A 16 30.07 -31.08 9.68
CA PHE A 16 28.61 -31.20 9.64
C PHE A 16 27.97 -29.84 9.91
N PRO A 17 27.56 -29.08 8.88
CA PRO A 17 26.64 -27.98 9.09
C PRO A 17 25.35 -28.57 9.67
N LEU A 18 25.03 -28.18 10.91
CA LEU A 18 23.72 -28.39 11.50
C LEU A 18 22.73 -27.55 10.67
N GLU A 19 22.11 -28.17 9.67
CA GLU A 19 20.96 -27.61 8.94
C GLU A 19 19.78 -27.52 9.92
N VAL A 20 19.74 -26.43 10.67
CA VAL A 20 18.59 -26.08 11.51
C VAL A 20 17.61 -25.35 10.60
N ASP A 21 16.60 -26.07 10.12
CA ASP A 21 15.45 -25.45 9.46
C ASP A 21 14.80 -24.46 10.43
N SER A 22 14.86 -23.16 10.10
CA SER A 22 14.14 -22.15 10.85
C SER A 22 12.65 -22.33 10.58
N VAL A 23 11.97 -23.09 11.45
CA VAL A 23 10.51 -23.18 11.48
C VAL A 23 9.98 -21.85 12.01
N GLY A 24 9.95 -20.84 11.14
CA GLY A 24 9.23 -19.61 11.40
C GLY A 24 7.77 -19.95 11.70
N ARG A 25 7.22 -19.38 12.78
CA ARG A 25 5.78 -19.53 13.06
C ARG A 25 5.01 -18.88 11.92
N LYS A 26 4.37 -19.70 11.09
CA LYS A 26 3.40 -19.23 10.11
C LYS A 26 2.11 -18.97 10.87
N TYR A 27 1.87 -17.70 11.21
CA TYR A 27 0.60 -17.29 11.77
C TYR A 27 -0.45 -17.40 10.66
N GLU A 28 -1.47 -18.23 10.85
CA GLU A 28 -2.66 -18.22 10.00
C GLU A 28 -3.38 -16.89 10.19
N PRO A 29 -3.84 -16.25 9.10
CA PRO A 29 -4.65 -15.04 9.23
C PRO A 29 -5.92 -15.36 10.03
N GLU A 30 -6.24 -14.51 11.01
CA GLU A 30 -7.41 -14.69 11.88
C GLU A 30 -8.70 -14.88 11.04
N GLU A 31 -9.53 -15.85 11.44
CA GLU A 31 -10.81 -16.19 10.81
C GLU A 31 -11.84 -15.06 11.00
N GLY A 32 -11.65 -13.95 10.31
CA GLY A 32 -12.74 -13.09 9.87
C GLY A 32 -13.06 -13.48 8.43
N THR A 33 -14.33 -13.78 8.13
CA THR A 33 -14.83 -14.11 6.78
C THR A 33 -14.53 -12.97 5.81
N PHE A 34 -13.31 -12.97 5.28
CA PHE A 34 -12.90 -12.16 4.16
C PHE A 34 -13.58 -12.74 2.93
N ASP A 35 -14.83 -12.35 2.75
CA ASP A 35 -15.69 -12.71 1.64
C ASP A 35 -14.87 -12.58 0.35
N ARG A 36 -14.53 -13.70 -0.32
CA ARG A 36 -13.66 -13.68 -1.51
C ARG A 36 -14.23 -12.82 -2.66
N ARG A 37 -15.50 -12.45 -2.56
CA ARG A 37 -16.23 -11.57 -3.48
C ARG A 37 -16.10 -10.08 -3.13
N LYS A 38 -15.73 -9.74 -1.89
CA LYS A 38 -15.52 -8.36 -1.45
C LYS A 38 -14.10 -7.95 -1.81
N ARG A 39 -13.86 -7.79 -3.11
CA ARG A 39 -12.62 -7.21 -3.64
C ARG A 39 -12.46 -5.82 -3.00
N ILE A 40 -11.34 -5.57 -2.34
CA ILE A 40 -10.98 -4.22 -1.88
C ILE A 40 -10.88 -3.34 -3.13
N GLU A 41 -11.90 -2.53 -3.42
CA GLU A 41 -11.91 -1.61 -4.55
C GLU A 41 -11.00 -0.43 -4.21
N ILE A 42 -9.73 -0.51 -4.63
CA ILE A 42 -8.79 0.61 -4.52
C ILE A 42 -9.23 1.69 -5.51
N ARG A 43 -9.93 2.71 -5.03
CA ARG A 43 -10.41 3.83 -5.85
C ARG A 43 -9.29 4.86 -6.05
N PRO A 44 -9.03 5.32 -7.29
CA PRO A 44 -8.03 6.36 -7.52
C PRO A 44 -8.46 7.69 -6.89
N LEU A 45 -7.50 8.38 -6.27
CA LEU A 45 -7.73 9.66 -5.59
C LEU A 45 -7.27 10.83 -6.44
N CYS A 46 -8.03 11.91 -6.38
CA CYS A 46 -7.80 13.17 -7.06
C CYS A 46 -7.64 14.30 -6.03
N ARG A 47 -6.71 15.22 -6.27
CA ARG A 47 -6.42 16.36 -5.38
C ARG A 47 -6.94 17.65 -5.99
N LEU A 48 -7.46 18.55 -5.15
CA LEU A 48 -7.91 19.86 -5.58
C LEU A 48 -6.70 20.71 -6.03
N VAL A 49 -6.83 21.33 -7.21
CA VAL A 49 -5.85 22.27 -7.78
C VAL A 49 -6.33 23.70 -7.60
N LYS A 50 -7.60 23.94 -7.95
CA LYS A 50 -8.17 25.28 -7.99
C LYS A 50 -9.65 25.22 -7.63
N GLU A 51 -10.09 26.23 -6.91
CA GLU A 51 -11.48 26.50 -6.58
C GLU A 51 -11.83 27.87 -7.15
N THR A 52 -12.90 27.93 -7.95
CA THR A 52 -13.39 29.17 -8.55
C THR A 52 -14.84 29.37 -8.14
N ILE A 53 -15.09 30.46 -7.40
CA ILE A 53 -16.43 30.82 -6.94
C ILE A 53 -17.07 31.73 -7.98
N VAL A 54 -18.18 31.29 -8.55
CA VAL A 54 -19.03 31.98 -9.52
C VAL A 54 -20.33 32.38 -8.79
N PRO A 55 -21.02 33.47 -9.17
CA PRO A 55 -22.23 33.92 -8.47
C PRO A 55 -23.27 32.84 -8.16
N ASP A 56 -23.43 31.87 -9.07
CA ASP A 56 -24.43 30.80 -8.96
C ASP A 56 -23.82 29.41 -8.71
N ASP A 57 -22.49 29.26 -8.72
CA ASP A 57 -21.84 27.94 -8.63
C ASP A 57 -20.40 27.98 -8.08
N VAL A 58 -19.91 26.84 -7.61
CA VAL A 58 -18.52 26.63 -7.22
C VAL A 58 -17.91 25.57 -8.12
N ILE A 59 -16.87 25.97 -8.86
CA ILE A 59 -16.14 25.12 -9.80
C ILE A 59 -14.85 24.63 -9.11
N CYS A 60 -14.74 23.31 -8.97
CA CYS A 60 -13.58 22.65 -8.41
C CYS A 60 -12.77 21.96 -9.50
N GLU A 61 -11.52 22.36 -9.71
CA GLU A 61 -10.58 21.66 -10.59
C GLU A 61 -9.75 20.65 -9.79
N TYR A 62 -9.83 19.39 -10.19
CA TYR A 62 -9.10 18.28 -9.58
C TYR A 62 -8.06 17.67 -10.51
N GLN A 63 -6.86 17.43 -9.99
CA GLN A 63 -5.78 16.70 -10.67
C GLN A 63 -5.73 15.25 -10.20
N SER A 64 -5.68 14.35 -11.18
CA SER A 64 -5.47 12.93 -10.96
C SER A 64 -4.02 12.63 -10.60
N GLN A 65 -3.78 11.69 -9.68
CA GLN A 65 -2.43 11.21 -9.38
C GLN A 65 -1.81 10.39 -10.53
N LYS A 66 -2.61 10.02 -11.54
CA LYS A 66 -2.12 9.31 -12.71
C LYS A 66 -1.41 10.25 -13.68
N LYS A 67 -0.18 9.89 -14.07
CA LYS A 67 0.61 10.65 -15.05
C LYS A 67 -0.12 10.70 -16.40
N GLY A 68 -0.33 11.91 -16.93
CA GLY A 68 -0.88 12.14 -18.27
C GLY A 68 -2.41 12.34 -18.35
N GLU A 69 -3.14 12.27 -17.23
CA GLU A 69 -4.56 12.62 -17.21
C GLU A 69 -4.75 14.14 -17.11
N LYS A 70 -5.68 14.68 -17.92
CA LYS A 70 -6.10 16.09 -17.82
C LYS A 70 -6.86 16.34 -16.51
N ASN A 71 -6.79 17.58 -16.02
CA ASN A 71 -7.58 18.03 -14.88
C ASN A 71 -9.08 17.85 -15.16
N LYS A 72 -9.85 17.55 -14.11
CA LYS A 72 -11.30 17.38 -14.17
C LYS A 72 -11.98 18.49 -13.39
N GLU A 73 -12.99 19.10 -14.00
CA GLU A 73 -13.82 20.12 -13.36
C GLU A 73 -15.09 19.48 -12.78
N ILE A 74 -15.49 19.93 -11.59
CA ILE A 74 -16.71 19.53 -10.91
C ILE A 74 -17.48 20.78 -10.52
N TYR A 75 -18.77 20.78 -10.81
CA TYR A 75 -19.73 21.84 -10.49
C TYR A 75 -20.53 21.40 -9.26
N LEU A 76 -20.51 22.19 -8.18
CA LEU A 76 -21.16 21.84 -6.91
C LEU A 76 -22.63 22.30 -6.84
N GLY A 77 -23.10 23.11 -7.79
CA GLY A 77 -24.51 23.43 -8.03
C GLY A 77 -25.18 24.34 -7.00
N ALA A 78 -24.42 24.94 -6.08
CA ALA A 78 -24.93 25.94 -5.14
C ALA A 78 -23.81 26.81 -4.56
N PRO A 79 -24.00 28.15 -4.48
CA PRO A 79 -23.07 29.04 -3.80
C PRO A 79 -23.12 28.76 -2.29
N GLY A 80 -22.02 28.24 -1.73
CA GLY A 80 -21.91 27.86 -0.31
C GLY A 80 -21.31 26.47 -0.08
N ASN A 81 -21.23 25.64 -1.12
CA ASN A 81 -20.50 24.36 -1.05
C ASN A 81 -19.00 24.60 -1.28
N THR A 82 -18.15 24.08 -0.41
CA THR A 82 -16.68 24.19 -0.54
C THR A 82 -16.08 22.97 -1.22
N CYS A 83 -15.04 23.17 -2.03
CA CYS A 83 -14.29 22.07 -2.61
C CYS A 83 -13.57 21.24 -1.53
N GLN A 84 -13.66 19.92 -1.62
CA GLN A 84 -12.89 19.02 -0.75
C GLN A 84 -11.45 18.95 -1.24
N LYS A 85 -10.47 18.91 -0.31
CA LYS A 85 -9.04 18.83 -0.69
C LYS A 85 -8.69 17.56 -1.48
N GLN A 86 -9.39 16.47 -1.20
CA GLN A 86 -9.18 15.18 -1.83
C GLN A 86 -10.51 14.46 -2.04
N ILE A 87 -10.71 13.95 -3.26
CA ILE A 87 -11.90 13.20 -3.63
C ILE A 87 -11.51 11.90 -4.32
N VAL A 88 -12.46 10.98 -4.42
CA VAL A 88 -12.35 9.89 -5.39
C VAL A 88 -12.43 10.50 -6.78
N CYS A 89 -11.47 10.18 -7.65
CA CYS A 89 -11.48 10.67 -9.02
C CYS A 89 -12.80 10.29 -9.69
N PRO A 90 -13.60 11.27 -10.16
CA PRO A 90 -14.85 10.96 -10.84
C PRO A 90 -14.52 10.11 -12.08
N LYS A 91 -15.33 9.09 -12.33
CA LYS A 91 -15.25 8.35 -13.59
C LYS A 91 -15.69 9.33 -14.69
N LYS A 92 -14.88 9.41 -15.75
CA LYS A 92 -15.23 10.21 -16.94
C LYS A 92 -16.47 9.60 -17.59
#